data_AF-A0A3R7ANN0-F1
#
_entry.id   AF-A0A3R7ANN0-F1
#
_cell.length_a   1.000
_cell.length_b   1.000
_cell.length_c   1.000
_cell.angle_alpha   90.00
_cell.angle_beta   90.00
_cell.angle_gamma   90.00
#
_symmetry.space_group_name_H-M   'P 1'
#
loop_
_entity.id
_entity.type
_entity.pdbx_description
1 polymer ?
#
loop_
_entity_poly.entity_id
_entity_poly.type
_entity_poly.pdbx_seq_one_letter_code
_entity_poly.pdbx_strand_id
1 'polypeptide(L)'
;MAHEPVPLDRAVKNLISESALVFDGLTRLSTSVQDASRAYRSALIKCVRDMDSGNDLSDVVKASVALLHLCEILYFSTASTLLPYAFGAWVQEHYGSLDLEELDDAFLQLQSHVSLDTSDDDATYWPTIIQLVISGHGRKAWELLSRTTSTLHSKYAPSLASLRHLLVHMPTTASDASFNWTAWNDAIVHLLQNDPLALSDAHIRLLLELLSGQHLDQHARSWHQQVVAKCLFEDPKAHLSAPTTGRRIVQRLEAAFPSTLPPFEQIVLLLLQYDLTSALEHIHGLSAASFPWFLAHLADLLIRQGELAPTETFVLAFVRSSLVP
;
A
#
# COMPACT_ATOMS: atom_id res chain seq x y z
N MET A 1 0.40 -47.53 -6.49
CA MET A 1 -0.74 -46.79 -7.06
C MET A 1 -0.17 -45.54 -7.69
N ALA A 2 -0.22 -45.43 -9.02
CA ALA A 2 0.24 -44.22 -9.70
C ALA A 2 -0.77 -43.12 -9.39
N HIS A 3 -0.34 -42.06 -8.69
CA HIS A 3 -1.11 -40.83 -8.63
C HIS A 3 -1.18 -40.28 -10.04
N GLU A 4 -2.36 -40.34 -10.66
CA GLU A 4 -2.60 -39.56 -11.88
C GLU A 4 -2.32 -38.08 -11.54
N PRO A 5 -1.51 -37.38 -12.35
CA PRO A 5 -1.24 -35.97 -12.11
C PRO A 5 -2.55 -35.20 -12.20
N VAL A 6 -2.87 -34.48 -11.12
CA VAL A 6 -4.03 -33.60 -11.10
C VAL A 6 -3.87 -32.60 -12.26
N PRO A 7 -4.85 -32.49 -13.16
CA PRO A 7 -4.72 -31.61 -14.31
C PRO A 7 -4.55 -30.16 -13.83
N LEU A 8 -3.51 -29.49 -14.34
CA LEU A 8 -3.27 -28.08 -14.05
C LEU A 8 -4.51 -27.24 -14.34
N ASP A 9 -4.83 -26.38 -13.38
CA ASP A 9 -5.89 -25.39 -13.47
C ASP A 9 -5.72 -24.55 -14.75
N ARG A 10 -6.84 -24.24 -15.40
CA ARG A 10 -6.88 -23.41 -16.60
C ARG A 10 -6.27 -22.03 -16.33
N ALA A 11 -6.51 -21.44 -15.16
CA ALA A 11 -5.93 -20.17 -14.76
C ALA A 11 -4.39 -20.23 -14.78
N VAL A 12 -3.82 -21.32 -14.24
CA VAL A 12 -2.37 -21.53 -14.21
C VAL A 12 -1.80 -21.76 -15.61
N LYS A 13 -2.49 -22.53 -16.48
CA LYS A 13 -2.07 -22.70 -17.88
C LYS A 13 -2.02 -21.38 -18.65
N ASN A 14 -3.01 -20.52 -18.44
CA ASN A 14 -3.04 -19.19 -19.03
C ASN A 14 -1.87 -18.33 -18.50
N LEU A 15 -1.63 -18.36 -17.19
CA LEU A 15 -0.52 -17.65 -16.56
C LEU A 15 0.84 -18.07 -17.15
N ILE A 16 1.09 -19.37 -17.28
CA ILE A 16 2.33 -19.88 -17.90
C ILE A 16 2.49 -19.30 -19.31
N SER A 17 1.42 -19.38 -20.12
CA SER A 17 1.43 -18.89 -21.50
C SER A 17 1.70 -17.38 -21.60
N GLU A 18 1.05 -16.58 -20.73
CA GLU A 18 1.23 -15.14 -20.68
C GLU A 18 2.64 -14.77 -20.16
N SER A 19 3.13 -15.43 -19.12
CA SER A 19 4.49 -15.20 -18.60
C SER A 19 5.56 -15.54 -19.65
N ALA A 20 5.40 -16.60 -20.43
CA ALA A 20 6.36 -16.98 -21.47
C ALA A 20 6.54 -15.86 -22.50
N LEU A 21 5.45 -15.17 -22.88
CA LEU A 21 5.51 -14.03 -23.80
C LEU A 21 6.24 -12.83 -23.18
N VAL A 22 6.01 -12.56 -21.89
CA VAL A 22 6.70 -11.49 -21.16
C VAL A 22 8.21 -11.71 -21.13
N PHE A 23 8.65 -12.92 -20.73
CA PHE A 23 10.07 -13.25 -20.59
C PHE A 23 10.78 -13.48 -21.93
N ASP A 24 10.08 -13.93 -22.98
CA ASP A 24 10.60 -13.93 -24.36
C ASP A 24 10.87 -12.50 -24.84
N GLY A 25 9.93 -11.57 -24.60
CA GLY A 25 10.14 -10.15 -24.90
C GLY A 25 11.34 -9.55 -24.17
N LEU A 26 11.52 -9.91 -22.89
CA LEU A 26 12.66 -9.46 -22.09
C LEU A 26 13.99 -10.03 -22.61
N THR A 27 13.99 -11.29 -23.04
CA THR A 27 15.15 -11.95 -23.64
C THR A 27 15.53 -11.33 -24.99
N ARG A 28 14.54 -10.91 -25.78
CA ARG A 28 14.74 -10.20 -27.05
C ARG A 28 15.07 -8.71 -26.87
N LEU A 29 15.16 -8.23 -25.63
CA LEU A 29 15.37 -6.82 -25.29
C LEU A 29 14.31 -5.88 -25.90
N SER A 30 13.11 -6.40 -26.16
CA SER A 30 12.00 -5.61 -26.72
C SER A 30 11.15 -4.93 -25.65
N THR A 31 11.45 -5.16 -24.37
CA THR A 31 10.76 -4.57 -23.21
C THR A 31 11.77 -4.33 -22.08
N SER A 32 11.49 -3.35 -21.22
CA SER A 32 12.30 -3.07 -20.03
C SER A 32 11.96 -4.04 -18.90
N VAL A 33 12.85 -4.18 -17.90
CA VAL A 33 12.57 -4.97 -16.68
C VAL A 33 11.33 -4.43 -15.95
N GLN A 34 11.17 -3.11 -15.93
CA GLN A 34 10.03 -2.44 -15.31
C GLN A 34 8.71 -2.78 -16.02
N ASP A 35 8.69 -2.79 -17.35
CA ASP A 35 7.48 -3.12 -18.11
C ASP A 35 7.18 -4.62 -18.05
N ALA A 36 8.21 -5.47 -18.10
CA ALA A 36 8.07 -6.91 -17.95
C ALA A 36 7.53 -7.31 -16.57
N SER A 37 8.06 -6.73 -15.49
CA SER A 37 7.57 -7.00 -14.13
C SER A 37 6.09 -6.62 -13.97
N ARG A 38 5.67 -5.44 -14.45
CA ARG A 38 4.26 -5.01 -14.45
C ARG A 38 3.36 -5.91 -15.29
N ALA A 39 3.81 -6.32 -16.47
CA ALA A 39 3.06 -7.25 -17.32
C ALA A 39 2.91 -8.61 -16.65
N TYR A 40 3.97 -9.11 -16.00
CA TYR A 40 3.93 -10.36 -15.25
C TYR A 40 3.01 -10.26 -14.02
N ARG A 41 3.09 -9.17 -13.26
CA ARG A 41 2.16 -8.89 -12.15
C ARG A 41 0.70 -8.87 -12.61
N SER A 42 0.43 -8.26 -13.77
CA SER A 42 -0.91 -8.24 -14.36
C SER A 42 -1.42 -9.64 -14.71
N ALA A 43 -0.54 -10.49 -15.26
CA ALA A 43 -0.87 -11.89 -15.52
C ALA A 43 -1.15 -12.68 -14.24
N LEU A 44 -0.37 -12.45 -13.17
CA LEU A 44 -0.60 -13.05 -11.85
C LEU A 44 -1.95 -12.62 -11.25
N ILE A 45 -2.29 -11.33 -11.30
CA ILE A 45 -3.58 -10.81 -10.82
C ILE A 45 -4.74 -11.46 -11.57
N LYS A 46 -4.61 -11.55 -12.91
CA LYS A 46 -5.61 -12.24 -13.75
C LYS A 46 -5.75 -13.71 -13.35
N CYS A 47 -4.64 -14.39 -13.10
CA CYS A 47 -4.63 -15.77 -12.63
C CYS A 47 -5.40 -15.94 -11.31
N VAL A 48 -5.10 -15.10 -10.30
CA VAL A 48 -5.80 -15.12 -9.01
C VAL A 48 -7.30 -14.93 -9.16
N ARG A 49 -7.73 -13.97 -10.00
CA ARG A 49 -9.15 -13.70 -10.25
C ARG A 49 -9.86 -14.85 -10.94
N ASP A 50 -9.16 -15.54 -11.82
CA ASP A 50 -9.71 -16.66 -12.60
C ASP A 50 -9.62 -18.01 -11.84
N MET A 51 -8.97 -18.04 -10.66
CA MET A 51 -8.91 -19.20 -9.74
C MET A 51 -10.13 -19.23 -8.81
N ASP A 52 -10.58 -20.44 -8.45
CA ASP A 52 -11.62 -20.62 -7.43
C ASP A 52 -11.10 -20.17 -6.04
N SER A 53 -11.94 -19.42 -5.31
CA SER A 53 -11.62 -18.92 -3.96
C SER A 53 -11.44 -20.07 -2.96
N GLY A 54 -10.36 -20.05 -2.17
CA GLY A 54 -10.08 -21.02 -1.10
C GLY A 54 -9.09 -22.13 -1.45
N ASN A 55 -8.40 -22.03 -2.60
CA ASN A 55 -7.27 -22.89 -2.95
C ASN A 55 -5.97 -22.35 -2.33
N ASP A 56 -5.19 -23.18 -1.63
CA ASP A 56 -3.86 -22.83 -1.08
C ASP A 56 -2.94 -22.21 -2.14
N LEU A 57 -3.05 -22.66 -3.40
CA LEU A 57 -2.32 -22.06 -4.51
C LEU A 57 -2.74 -20.61 -4.78
N SER A 58 -4.02 -20.28 -4.66
CA SER A 58 -4.51 -18.91 -4.83
C SER A 58 -3.85 -17.96 -3.85
N ASP A 59 -3.68 -18.38 -2.59
CA ASP A 59 -3.05 -17.56 -1.56
C ASP A 59 -1.54 -17.42 -1.79
N VAL A 60 -0.86 -18.47 -2.27
CA VAL A 60 0.55 -18.38 -2.70
C VAL A 60 0.70 -17.42 -3.89
N VAL A 61 -0.20 -17.44 -4.87
CA VAL A 61 -0.16 -16.53 -6.02
C VAL A 61 -0.48 -15.08 -5.61
N LYS A 62 -1.44 -14.84 -4.70
CA LYS A 62 -1.70 -13.51 -4.10
C LYS A 62 -0.48 -12.97 -3.38
N ALA A 63 0.15 -13.79 -2.53
CA ALA A 63 1.40 -13.44 -1.86
C ALA A 63 2.50 -13.11 -2.89
N SER A 64 2.59 -13.87 -3.97
CA SER A 64 3.53 -13.62 -5.07
C SER A 64 3.27 -12.30 -5.80
N VAL A 65 1.99 -11.93 -6.02
CA VAL A 65 1.59 -10.61 -6.57
C VAL A 65 2.07 -9.49 -5.66
N ALA A 66 1.81 -9.61 -4.36
CA ALA A 66 2.19 -8.60 -3.38
C ALA A 66 3.72 -8.44 -3.31
N LEU A 67 4.48 -9.53 -3.26
CA LEU A 67 5.93 -9.51 -3.24
C LEU A 67 6.52 -8.92 -4.53
N LEU A 68 5.98 -9.28 -5.71
CA LEU A 68 6.42 -8.70 -6.97
C LEU A 68 6.15 -7.20 -7.01
N HIS A 69 4.97 -6.75 -6.56
CA HIS A 69 4.65 -5.33 -6.47
C HIS A 69 5.65 -4.60 -5.54
N LEU A 70 6.01 -5.18 -4.40
CA LEU A 70 6.98 -4.58 -3.50
C LEU A 70 8.38 -4.51 -4.14
N CYS A 71 8.81 -5.56 -4.84
CA CYS A 71 10.07 -5.55 -5.58
C CYS A 71 10.07 -4.51 -6.70
N GLU A 72 8.93 -4.31 -7.38
CA GLU A 72 8.79 -3.23 -8.35
C GLU A 72 9.04 -1.86 -7.71
N ILE A 73 8.51 -1.61 -6.51
CA ILE A 73 8.72 -0.36 -5.77
C ILE A 73 10.20 -0.18 -5.38
N LEU A 74 10.83 -1.24 -4.86
CA LEU A 74 12.16 -1.15 -4.23
C LEU A 74 13.32 -1.23 -5.23
N TYR A 75 13.18 -2.02 -6.29
CA TYR A 75 14.29 -2.44 -7.14
C TYR A 75 14.10 -2.08 -8.62
N PHE A 76 12.86 -2.05 -9.12
CA PHE A 76 12.60 -1.84 -10.56
C PHE A 76 12.09 -0.43 -10.89
N SER A 77 11.62 0.33 -9.90
CA SER A 77 11.01 1.64 -10.11
C SER A 77 12.05 2.74 -10.29
N THR A 78 11.80 3.60 -11.27
CA THR A 78 12.44 4.91 -11.45
C THR A 78 11.53 6.07 -11.03
N ALA A 79 10.40 5.77 -10.40
CA ALA A 79 9.36 6.76 -10.10
C ALA A 79 9.83 7.83 -9.10
N SER A 80 9.30 9.05 -9.25
CA SER A 80 9.52 10.18 -8.33
C SER A 80 8.77 10.05 -7.00
N THR A 81 7.87 9.08 -6.89
CA THR A 81 7.09 8.79 -5.68
C THR A 81 8.03 8.42 -4.54
N LEU A 82 7.87 9.08 -3.40
CA LEU A 82 8.68 8.78 -2.23
C LEU A 82 8.31 7.40 -1.68
N LEU A 83 9.32 6.64 -1.25
CA LEU A 83 9.15 5.27 -0.75
C LEU A 83 8.05 5.12 0.32
N PRO A 84 7.88 6.01 1.32
CA PRO A 84 6.79 5.89 2.29
C PRO A 84 5.41 5.90 1.64
N TYR A 85 5.18 6.78 0.66
CA TYR A 85 3.89 6.89 -0.02
C TYR A 85 3.64 5.69 -0.94
N ALA A 86 4.67 5.25 -1.68
CA ALA A 86 4.59 4.03 -2.50
C ALA A 86 4.30 2.79 -1.65
N PHE A 87 4.96 2.66 -0.50
CA PHE A 87 4.70 1.56 0.43
C PHE A 87 3.32 1.67 1.07
N GLY A 88 2.85 2.87 1.41
CA GLY A 88 1.47 3.08 1.87
C GLY A 88 0.44 2.63 0.82
N ALA A 89 0.68 2.92 -0.46
CA ALA A 89 -0.14 2.43 -1.57
C ALA A 89 -0.18 0.90 -1.61
N TRP A 90 1.00 0.28 -1.50
CA TRP A 90 1.15 -1.17 -1.50
C TRP A 90 0.39 -1.82 -0.33
N VAL A 91 0.49 -1.27 0.88
CA VAL A 91 -0.24 -1.78 2.05
C VAL A 91 -1.75 -1.66 1.86
N GLN A 92 -2.24 -0.52 1.33
CA GLN A 92 -3.66 -0.35 1.03
C GLN A 92 -4.17 -1.36 0.00
N GLU A 93 -3.40 -1.62 -1.06
CA GLU A 93 -3.77 -2.54 -2.13
C GLU A 93 -3.87 -3.99 -1.65
N HIS A 94 -2.91 -4.46 -0.84
CA HIS A 94 -2.80 -5.88 -0.46
C HIS A 94 -3.47 -6.25 0.86
N TYR A 95 -3.78 -5.28 1.72
CA TYR A 95 -4.43 -5.54 3.02
C TYR A 95 -5.71 -4.72 3.23
N GLY A 96 -5.79 -3.52 2.66
CA GLY A 96 -6.83 -2.54 3.02
C GLY A 96 -8.04 -2.49 2.10
N SER A 97 -8.14 -3.35 1.08
CA SER A 97 -9.20 -3.23 0.06
C SER A 97 -10.60 -3.32 0.64
N LEU A 98 -10.87 -4.31 1.51
CA LEU A 98 -12.17 -4.48 2.16
C LEU A 98 -12.50 -3.30 3.09
N ASP A 99 -11.57 -2.89 3.95
CA ASP A 99 -11.74 -1.74 4.84
C ASP A 99 -12.04 -0.44 4.06
N LEU A 100 -11.44 -0.28 2.87
CA LEU A 100 -11.69 0.86 1.98
C LEU A 100 -13.05 0.80 1.30
N GLU A 101 -13.50 -0.39 0.88
CA GLU A 101 -14.86 -0.59 0.34
C GLU A 101 -15.92 -0.26 1.40
N GLU A 102 -15.77 -0.78 2.62
CA GLU A 102 -16.68 -0.47 3.74
C GLU A 102 -16.69 1.03 4.09
N LEU A 103 -15.52 1.67 4.04
CA LEU A 103 -15.40 3.11 4.29
C LEU A 103 -16.08 3.94 3.19
N ASP A 104 -15.99 3.49 1.94
CA ASP A 104 -16.64 4.15 0.81
C ASP A 104 -18.16 4.00 0.87
N ASP A 105 -18.67 2.84 1.27
CA ASP A 105 -20.10 2.63 1.52
C ASP A 105 -20.61 3.54 2.64
N ALA A 106 -19.87 3.63 3.76
CA ALA A 106 -20.21 4.53 4.87
C ALA A 106 -20.21 6.01 4.43
N PHE A 107 -19.23 6.41 3.62
CA PHE A 107 -19.18 7.75 3.03
C PHE A 107 -20.41 8.04 2.17
N LEU A 108 -20.79 7.11 1.27
CA LEU A 108 -21.94 7.28 0.37
C LEU A 108 -23.26 7.33 1.15
N GLN A 109 -23.41 6.50 2.19
CA GLN A 109 -24.58 6.54 3.07
C GLN A 109 -24.73 7.92 3.72
N LEU A 110 -23.67 8.44 4.35
CA LEU A 110 -23.69 9.78 4.94
C LEU A 110 -23.91 10.87 3.89
N GLN A 111 -23.31 10.75 2.71
CA GLN A 111 -23.51 11.70 1.61
C GLN A 111 -24.99 11.80 1.19
N SER A 112 -25.74 10.69 1.28
CA SER A 112 -27.16 10.63 0.95
C SER A 112 -28.11 11.07 2.07
N HIS A 113 -27.68 10.94 3.34
CA HIS A 113 -28.53 11.13 4.52
C HIS A 113 -28.24 12.38 5.35
N VAL A 114 -27.09 13.03 5.19
CA VAL A 114 -26.74 14.25 5.93
C VAL A 114 -27.65 15.40 5.49
N SER A 115 -28.78 15.52 6.19
CA SER A 115 -29.55 16.75 6.28
C SER A 115 -28.84 17.70 7.26
N LEU A 116 -29.02 19.01 7.08
CA LEU A 116 -28.33 20.08 7.83
C LEU A 116 -28.42 19.97 9.36
N ASP A 117 -29.36 19.18 9.91
CA ASP A 117 -29.63 19.04 11.35
C ASP A 117 -29.13 17.72 11.98
N THR A 118 -28.49 16.83 11.21
CA THR A 118 -28.18 15.44 11.65
C THR A 118 -26.71 15.18 12.01
N SER A 119 -25.81 16.15 11.85
CA SER A 119 -24.38 15.84 11.72
C SER A 119 -23.64 15.51 12.99
N ASP A 120 -23.97 16.13 14.12
CA ASP A 120 -23.27 15.85 15.38
C ASP A 120 -23.97 14.75 16.22
N ASP A 121 -25.25 14.49 15.96
CA ASP A 121 -26.05 13.47 16.67
C ASP A 121 -25.94 12.07 16.02
N ASP A 122 -25.51 11.98 14.76
CA ASP A 122 -25.23 10.71 14.10
C ASP A 122 -23.89 10.12 14.61
N ALA A 123 -23.99 9.03 15.36
CA ALA A 123 -22.86 8.32 15.94
C ALA A 123 -21.82 7.84 14.90
N THR A 124 -22.16 7.82 13.61
CA THR A 124 -21.27 7.37 12.53
C THR A 124 -20.55 8.51 11.79
N TYR A 125 -20.98 9.76 11.95
CA TYR A 125 -20.47 10.90 11.17
C TYR A 125 -19.00 11.19 11.44
N TRP A 126 -18.65 11.57 12.67
CA TRP A 126 -17.28 11.89 13.05
C TRP A 126 -16.31 10.71 12.92
N PRO A 127 -16.68 9.48 13.35
CA PRO A 127 -15.85 8.31 13.07
C PRO A 127 -15.54 8.15 11.59
N THR A 128 -16.51 8.32 10.68
CA THR A 128 -16.28 8.18 9.24
C THR A 128 -15.31 9.24 8.72
N ILE A 129 -15.44 10.50 9.15
CA ILE A 129 -14.49 11.58 8.79
C ILE A 129 -13.07 11.25 9.25
N ILE A 130 -12.91 10.80 10.50
CA ILE A 130 -11.62 10.40 11.05
C ILE A 130 -11.01 9.27 10.23
N GLN A 131 -11.79 8.25 9.87
CA GLN A 131 -11.30 7.13 9.07
C GLN A 131 -10.93 7.54 7.64
N LEU A 132 -11.71 8.41 7.01
CA LEU A 132 -11.36 8.98 5.71
C LEU A 132 -10.01 9.68 5.77
N VAL A 133 -9.77 10.48 6.81
CA VAL A 133 -8.51 11.21 6.97
C VAL A 133 -7.36 10.25 7.19
N ILE A 134 -7.46 9.33 8.14
CA ILE A 134 -6.40 8.35 8.45
C ILE A 134 -6.02 7.51 7.21
N SER A 135 -7.00 7.22 6.35
CA SER A 135 -6.80 6.48 5.10
C SER A 135 -6.34 7.34 3.90
N GLY A 136 -6.10 8.65 4.07
CA GLY A 136 -5.60 9.52 2.99
C GLY A 136 -6.69 10.18 2.12
N HIS A 137 -7.96 10.13 2.52
CA HIS A 137 -9.13 10.58 1.73
C HIS A 137 -9.67 11.96 2.17
N GLY A 138 -8.79 12.95 2.33
CA GLY A 138 -9.16 14.27 2.86
C GLY A 138 -10.19 15.02 2.01
N ARG A 139 -10.25 14.78 0.69
CA ARG A 139 -11.31 15.35 -0.17
C ARG A 139 -12.70 14.85 0.22
N LYS A 140 -12.86 13.54 0.44
CA LYS A 140 -14.12 12.94 0.89
C LYS A 140 -14.47 13.44 2.30
N ALA A 141 -13.49 13.53 3.19
CA ALA A 141 -13.67 14.09 4.53
C ALA A 141 -14.16 15.55 4.49
N TRP A 142 -13.54 16.40 3.67
CA TRP A 142 -13.97 17.78 3.47
C TRP A 142 -15.38 17.86 2.88
N GLU A 143 -15.73 16.96 1.96
CA GLU A 143 -17.07 16.95 1.38
C GLU A 143 -18.15 16.77 2.46
N LEU A 144 -17.97 15.80 3.36
CA LEU A 144 -18.88 15.60 4.51
C LEU A 144 -18.90 16.84 5.42
N LEU A 145 -17.73 17.34 5.82
CA LEU A 145 -17.59 18.53 6.67
C LEU A 145 -18.27 19.78 6.08
N SER A 146 -18.14 20.00 4.78
CA SER A 146 -18.67 21.20 4.12
C SER A 146 -20.20 21.29 4.16
N ARG A 147 -20.90 20.16 4.31
CA ARG A 147 -22.37 20.10 4.35
C ARG A 147 -22.95 20.51 5.69
N THR A 148 -22.17 20.39 6.76
CA THR A 148 -22.62 20.58 8.14
C THR A 148 -22.07 21.87 8.76
N THR A 149 -20.97 22.38 8.19
CA THR A 149 -20.34 23.65 8.58
C THR A 149 -21.05 24.89 8.04
N SER A 150 -22.25 24.77 7.46
CA SER A 150 -23.01 25.91 6.89
C SER A 150 -23.37 26.97 7.94
N THR A 151 -23.64 26.56 9.18
CA THR A 151 -23.89 27.44 10.33
C THR A 151 -22.62 28.11 10.85
N LEU A 152 -21.46 27.45 10.71
CA LEU A 152 -20.14 27.92 11.12
C LEU A 152 -19.50 28.88 10.09
N HIS A 153 -19.93 28.84 8.82
CA HIS A 153 -19.37 29.62 7.73
C HIS A 153 -19.35 31.13 7.99
N SER A 154 -20.36 31.69 8.67
CA SER A 154 -20.41 33.14 8.91
C SER A 154 -19.37 33.64 9.93
N LYS A 155 -18.98 32.79 10.89
CA LYS A 155 -18.05 33.15 11.98
C LYS A 155 -16.61 32.67 11.73
N TYR A 156 -16.45 31.54 11.05
CA TYR A 156 -15.16 30.84 10.90
C TYR A 156 -14.75 30.62 9.43
N ALA A 157 -15.26 31.41 8.48
CA ALA A 157 -14.92 31.27 7.05
C ALA A 157 -13.40 31.14 6.76
N PRO A 158 -12.50 31.96 7.35
CA PRO A 158 -11.05 31.81 7.11
C PRO A 158 -10.48 30.48 7.63
N SER A 159 -10.94 30.03 8.80
CA SER A 159 -10.54 28.77 9.42
C SER A 159 -10.98 27.58 8.55
N LEU A 160 -12.23 27.61 8.08
CA LEU A 160 -12.80 26.59 7.19
C LEU A 160 -12.09 26.55 5.82
N ALA A 161 -11.71 27.71 5.26
CA ALA A 161 -10.93 27.77 4.04
C ALA A 161 -9.53 27.14 4.21
N SER A 162 -8.90 27.37 5.36
CA SER A 162 -7.59 26.81 5.69
C SER A 162 -7.68 25.30 5.90
N LEU A 163 -8.69 24.84 6.64
CA LEU A 163 -8.96 23.41 6.85
C LEU A 163 -9.25 22.70 5.53
N ARG A 164 -10.08 23.30 4.66
CA ARG A 164 -10.32 22.79 3.30
C ARG A 164 -9.01 22.61 2.54
N HIS A 165 -8.16 23.62 2.54
CA HIS A 165 -6.88 23.57 1.83
C HIS A 165 -6.03 22.42 2.36
N LEU A 166 -5.91 22.26 3.68
CA LEU A 166 -5.13 21.18 4.29
C LEU A 166 -5.66 19.79 3.92
N LEU A 167 -6.97 19.57 3.97
CA LEU A 167 -7.60 18.29 3.65
C LEU A 167 -7.54 17.95 2.15
N VAL A 168 -7.76 18.94 1.28
CA VAL A 168 -7.75 18.73 -0.18
C VAL A 168 -6.33 18.48 -0.71
N HIS A 169 -5.33 19.05 -0.05
CA HIS A 169 -3.91 18.96 -0.40
C HIS A 169 -3.10 18.14 0.60
N MET A 170 -3.74 17.26 1.37
CA MET A 170 -3.02 16.34 2.24
C MET A 170 -2.13 15.39 1.41
N PRO A 171 -1.05 14.84 1.99
CA PRO A 171 -0.29 13.78 1.34
C PRO A 171 -1.19 12.57 1.09
N THR A 172 -0.99 11.95 -0.08
CA THR A 172 -1.67 10.72 -0.50
C THR A 172 -0.64 9.70 -0.95
N THR A 173 -1.08 8.47 -1.20
CA THR A 173 -0.23 7.40 -1.74
C THR A 173 0.31 7.71 -3.14
N ALA A 174 -0.27 8.70 -3.84
CA ALA A 174 0.21 9.22 -5.12
C ALA A 174 1.14 10.44 -5.00
N SER A 175 1.38 10.97 -3.80
CA SER A 175 2.25 12.12 -3.59
C SER A 175 3.70 11.80 -3.95
N ASP A 176 4.44 12.79 -4.44
CA ASP A 176 5.83 12.64 -4.85
C ASP A 176 6.75 13.67 -4.17
N ALA A 177 8.01 13.70 -4.58
CA ALA A 177 9.01 14.62 -4.04
C ALA A 177 8.67 16.12 -4.23
N SER A 178 7.71 16.48 -5.09
CA SER A 178 7.27 17.87 -5.28
C SER A 178 6.33 18.35 -4.17
N PHE A 179 5.74 17.43 -3.42
CA PHE A 179 4.85 17.78 -2.31
C PHE A 179 5.64 18.44 -1.18
N ASN A 180 5.32 19.70 -0.88
CA ASN A 180 5.95 20.45 0.21
C ASN A 180 5.35 20.07 1.57
N TRP A 181 5.77 18.91 2.08
CA TRP A 181 5.30 18.37 3.36
C TRP A 181 5.56 19.34 4.52
N THR A 182 6.72 20.01 4.55
CA THR A 182 7.08 20.96 5.61
C THR A 182 6.10 22.12 5.68
N ALA A 183 5.82 22.79 4.56
CA ALA A 183 4.87 23.92 4.55
C ALA A 183 3.45 23.47 4.89
N TRP A 184 3.04 22.28 4.44
CA TRP A 184 1.74 21.71 4.78
C TRP A 184 1.62 21.42 6.28
N ASN A 185 2.63 20.80 6.88
CA ASN A 185 2.67 20.52 8.31
C ASN A 185 2.76 21.79 9.18
N ASP A 186 3.56 22.78 8.77
CA ASP A 186 3.67 24.07 9.47
C ASP A 186 2.32 24.80 9.50
N ALA A 187 1.55 24.73 8.42
CA ALA A 187 0.19 25.27 8.38
C ALA A 187 -0.76 24.58 9.37
N ILE A 188 -0.66 23.25 9.53
CA ILE A 188 -1.43 22.51 10.54
C ILE A 188 -1.06 22.97 11.95
N VAL A 189 0.24 23.03 12.26
CA VAL A 189 0.75 23.47 13.56
C VAL A 189 0.30 24.89 13.88
N HIS A 190 0.33 25.79 12.89
CA HIS A 190 -0.16 27.16 13.06
C HIS A 190 -1.64 27.21 13.43
N LEU A 191 -2.50 26.41 12.77
CA LEU A 191 -3.93 26.35 13.11
C LEU A 191 -4.16 25.77 14.51
N LEU A 192 -3.46 24.69 14.88
CA LEU A 192 -3.59 24.06 16.20
C LEU A 192 -3.30 25.02 17.37
N GLN A 193 -2.40 25.99 17.14
CA GLN A 193 -1.96 26.93 18.16
C GLN A 193 -2.79 28.21 18.19
N ASN A 194 -3.25 28.70 17.03
CA ASN A 194 -3.75 30.06 16.89
C ASN A 194 -5.18 30.16 16.35
N ASP A 195 -5.75 29.10 15.78
CA ASP A 195 -7.03 29.18 15.08
C ASP A 195 -8.23 29.08 16.05
N PRO A 196 -9.17 30.06 16.04
CA PRO A 196 -10.31 30.05 16.94
C PRO A 196 -11.24 28.85 16.80
N LEU A 197 -11.39 28.27 15.59
CA LEU A 197 -12.23 27.09 15.39
C LEU A 197 -11.53 25.86 15.99
N ALA A 198 -10.25 25.66 15.69
CA ALA A 198 -9.45 24.57 16.25
C ALA A 198 -9.36 24.61 17.80
N LEU A 199 -9.41 25.80 18.40
CA LEU A 199 -9.39 25.96 19.85
C LEU A 199 -10.77 25.77 20.52
N SER A 200 -11.87 25.89 19.77
CA SER A 200 -13.24 25.81 20.32
C SER A 200 -13.97 24.52 19.99
N ASP A 201 -13.55 23.79 18.97
CA ASP A 201 -14.16 22.54 18.53
C ASP A 201 -13.18 21.36 18.71
N ALA A 202 -13.54 20.41 19.57
CA ALA A 202 -12.69 19.26 19.90
C ALA A 202 -12.49 18.30 18.71
N HIS A 203 -13.48 18.19 17.82
CA HIS A 203 -13.38 17.31 16.65
C HIS A 203 -12.48 17.91 15.58
N ILE A 204 -12.59 19.23 15.33
CA ILE A 204 -11.67 19.94 14.43
C ILE A 204 -10.26 19.93 14.99
N ARG A 205 -10.10 20.09 16.30
CA ARG A 205 -8.80 19.95 16.96
C ARG A 205 -8.20 18.56 16.73
N LEU A 206 -8.96 17.50 17.03
CA LEU A 206 -8.52 16.12 16.84
C LEU A 206 -8.14 15.86 15.38
N LEU A 207 -8.94 16.37 14.43
CA LEU A 207 -8.66 16.25 13.01
C LEU A 207 -7.30 16.85 12.63
N LEU A 208 -6.98 18.05 13.13
CA LEU A 208 -5.69 18.67 12.90
C LEU A 208 -4.54 17.93 13.62
N GLU A 209 -4.77 17.41 14.81
CA GLU A 209 -3.80 16.58 15.54
C GLU A 209 -3.48 15.29 14.74
N LEU A 210 -4.50 14.62 14.19
CA LEU A 210 -4.34 13.47 13.29
C LEU A 210 -3.54 13.82 12.03
N LEU A 211 -3.86 14.93 11.37
CA LEU A 211 -3.11 15.39 10.20
C LEU A 211 -1.63 15.69 10.50
N SER A 212 -1.31 16.09 11.73
CA SER A 212 0.07 16.26 12.22
C SER A 212 0.76 14.95 12.62
N GLY A 213 0.11 13.80 12.42
CA GLY A 213 0.63 12.48 12.76
C GLY A 213 0.46 12.08 14.24
N GLN A 214 -0.33 12.81 15.02
CA GLN A 214 -0.63 12.48 16.42
C GLN A 214 -1.85 11.56 16.51
N HIS A 215 -1.96 10.77 17.58
CA HIS A 215 -3.11 9.90 17.87
C HIS A 215 -3.46 8.84 16.80
N LEU A 216 -2.65 8.66 15.75
CA LEU A 216 -2.91 7.69 14.68
C LEU A 216 -3.18 6.28 15.22
N ASP A 217 -2.37 5.86 16.19
CA ASP A 217 -2.44 4.53 16.81
C ASP A 217 -3.75 4.31 17.61
N GLN A 218 -4.40 5.39 18.04
CA GLN A 218 -5.65 5.34 18.82
C GLN A 218 -6.90 5.28 17.93
N HIS A 219 -6.76 5.68 16.67
CA HIS A 219 -7.89 5.84 15.75
C HIS A 219 -7.80 4.93 14.52
N ALA A 220 -6.66 4.31 14.25
CA ALA A 220 -6.55 3.25 13.26
C ALA A 220 -7.33 2.00 13.71
N ARG A 221 -8.11 1.41 12.81
CA ARG A 221 -8.91 0.20 13.02
C ARG A 221 -8.10 -1.09 12.90
N SER A 222 -6.98 -1.02 12.19
CA SER A 222 -6.13 -2.16 11.85
C SER A 222 -4.66 -1.74 11.78
N TRP A 223 -3.76 -2.73 11.92
CA TRP A 223 -2.32 -2.50 11.84
C TRP A 223 -1.91 -1.91 10.48
N HIS A 224 -2.54 -2.34 9.39
CA HIS A 224 -2.21 -1.87 8.05
C HIS A 224 -2.66 -0.42 7.85
N GLN A 225 -3.84 -0.04 8.35
CA GLN A 225 -4.29 1.34 8.32
C GLN A 225 -3.36 2.25 9.14
N GLN A 226 -2.90 1.78 10.30
CA GLN A 226 -1.92 2.50 11.12
C GLN A 226 -0.61 2.75 10.34
N VAL A 227 -0.07 1.71 9.68
CA VAL A 227 1.14 1.82 8.86
C VAL A 227 0.94 2.80 7.70
N VAL A 228 -0.19 2.71 7.00
CA VAL A 228 -0.55 3.65 5.92
C VAL A 228 -0.58 5.08 6.44
N ALA A 229 -1.27 5.34 7.55
CA ALA A 229 -1.37 6.66 8.14
C ALA A 229 0.01 7.21 8.52
N LYS A 230 0.88 6.40 9.15
CA LYS A 230 2.26 6.81 9.46
C LYS A 230 3.10 7.08 8.22
N CYS A 231 2.86 6.36 7.13
CA CYS A 231 3.52 6.61 5.86
C CYS A 231 3.08 7.93 5.20
N LEU A 232 1.81 8.35 5.39
CA LEU A 232 1.27 9.59 4.83
C LEU A 232 1.63 10.82 5.67
N PHE A 233 1.44 10.73 6.99
CA PHE A 233 1.42 11.91 7.86
C PHE A 233 2.76 12.23 8.52
N GLU A 234 3.60 11.24 8.79
CA GLU A 234 4.93 11.53 9.33
C GLU A 234 5.86 12.07 8.23
N ASP A 235 6.84 12.87 8.64
CA ASP A 235 7.84 13.44 7.74
C ASP A 235 8.46 12.36 6.82
N PRO A 236 8.26 12.46 5.49
CA PRO A 236 8.75 11.46 4.55
C PRO A 236 10.28 11.44 4.48
N LYS A 237 10.96 12.49 4.98
CA LYS A 237 12.43 12.67 4.95
C LYS A 237 13.00 12.37 3.57
N ALA A 238 12.51 13.09 2.56
CA ALA A 238 12.84 12.89 1.14
C ALA A 238 14.36 12.92 0.80
N HIS A 239 15.19 13.44 1.70
CA HIS A 239 16.65 13.48 1.57
C HIS A 239 17.37 12.18 1.98
N LEU A 240 16.68 11.23 2.62
CA LEU A 240 17.28 9.97 3.08
C LEU A 240 17.45 8.98 1.91
N SER A 241 18.48 8.14 2.00
CA SER A 241 18.66 7.02 1.08
C SER A 241 17.55 5.98 1.24
N ALA A 242 17.25 5.26 0.15
CA ALA A 242 16.18 4.26 0.15
C ALA A 242 16.31 3.18 1.25
N PRO A 243 17.51 2.63 1.55
CA PRO A 243 17.69 1.70 2.67
C PRO A 243 17.43 2.32 4.05
N THR A 244 17.75 3.61 4.22
CA THR A 244 17.48 4.31 5.49
C THR A 244 16.00 4.56 5.68
N THR A 245 15.30 4.95 4.61
CA THR A 245 13.85 5.09 4.61
C THR A 245 13.16 3.74 4.83
N GLY A 246 13.64 2.67 4.21
CA GLY A 246 13.17 1.30 4.42
C GLY A 246 13.24 0.88 5.89
N ARG A 247 14.37 1.12 6.58
CA ARG A 247 14.48 0.88 8.03
C ARG A 247 13.48 1.67 8.88
N ARG A 248 13.14 2.91 8.49
CA ARG A 248 12.10 3.68 9.20
C ARG A 248 10.72 3.07 9.01
N ILE A 249 10.42 2.59 7.80
CA ILE A 249 9.15 1.89 7.51
C ILE A 249 9.07 0.59 8.33
N VAL A 250 10.16 -0.16 8.41
CA VAL A 250 10.27 -1.37 9.24
C VAL A 250 9.93 -1.09 10.70
N GLN A 251 10.50 -0.03 11.29
CA GLN A 251 10.19 0.35 12.67
C GLN A 251 8.70 0.65 12.89
N ARG A 252 8.05 1.28 11.90
CA ARG A 252 6.60 1.54 11.93
C ARG A 252 5.79 0.26 11.84
N LEU A 253 6.21 -0.67 10.97
CA LEU A 253 5.59 -1.99 10.82
C LEU A 253 5.69 -2.76 12.13
N GLU A 254 6.90 -2.94 12.67
CA GLU A 254 7.13 -3.65 13.93
C GLU A 254 6.34 -3.04 15.10
N ALA A 255 6.23 -1.71 15.17
CA ALA A 255 5.44 -1.04 16.21
C ALA A 255 3.91 -1.20 16.04
N ALA A 256 3.42 -1.45 14.83
CA ALA A 256 2.00 -1.68 14.56
C ALA A 256 1.55 -3.11 14.87
N PHE A 257 2.50 -4.06 14.92
CA PHE A 257 2.19 -5.45 15.27
C PHE A 257 2.29 -5.70 16.78
N PRO A 258 1.22 -6.20 17.42
CA PRO A 258 1.23 -6.48 18.86
C PRO A 258 2.01 -7.74 19.24
N SER A 259 2.37 -8.58 18.27
CA SER A 259 3.01 -9.88 18.47
C SER A 259 4.10 -10.13 17.41
N THR A 260 4.72 -11.31 17.44
CA THR A 260 5.66 -11.74 16.41
C THR A 260 5.02 -11.63 15.02
N LEU A 261 5.76 -11.04 14.09
CA LEU A 261 5.32 -10.85 12.70
C LEU A 261 5.06 -12.19 12.02
N PRO A 262 3.97 -12.33 11.26
CA PRO A 262 3.72 -13.54 10.50
C PRO A 262 4.78 -13.74 9.39
N PRO A 263 4.89 -14.97 8.83
CA PRO A 263 5.96 -15.31 7.88
C PRO A 263 6.00 -14.43 6.62
N PHE A 264 4.83 -14.02 6.11
CA PHE A 264 4.76 -13.16 4.93
C PHE A 264 5.36 -11.78 5.20
N GLU A 265 4.98 -11.16 6.33
CA GLU A 265 5.48 -9.85 6.73
C GLU A 265 6.97 -9.87 7.10
N GLN A 266 7.51 -11.02 7.54
CA GLN A 266 8.96 -11.20 7.67
C GLN A 266 9.68 -11.06 6.33
N ILE A 267 9.10 -11.55 5.23
CA ILE A 267 9.66 -11.34 3.88
C ILE A 267 9.60 -9.85 3.52
N VAL A 268 8.46 -9.20 3.78
CA VAL A 268 8.27 -7.76 3.53
C VAL A 268 9.31 -6.93 4.29
N LEU A 269 9.58 -7.26 5.55
CA LEU A 269 10.64 -6.65 6.35
C LEU A 269 12.01 -6.79 5.70
N LEU A 270 12.40 -8.02 5.31
CA LEU A 270 13.71 -8.28 4.71
C LEU A 270 13.90 -7.48 3.42
N LEU A 271 12.85 -7.40 2.58
CA LEU A 271 12.85 -6.58 1.37
C LEU A 271 13.01 -5.09 1.69
N LEU A 272 12.26 -4.55 2.66
CA LEU A 272 12.40 -3.16 3.11
C LEU A 272 13.77 -2.84 3.74
N GLN A 273 14.44 -3.85 4.31
CA GLN A 273 15.80 -3.75 4.83
C GLN A 273 16.86 -3.89 3.74
N TYR A 274 16.47 -4.17 2.49
CA TYR A 274 17.35 -4.46 1.36
C TYR A 274 18.21 -5.72 1.59
N ASP A 275 17.74 -6.66 2.43
CA ASP A 275 18.33 -7.99 2.58
C ASP A 275 17.69 -8.97 1.58
N LEU A 276 18.07 -8.80 0.31
CA LEU A 276 17.50 -9.56 -0.80
C LEU A 276 17.79 -11.06 -0.69
N THR A 277 18.97 -11.44 -0.19
CA THR A 277 19.38 -12.85 -0.06
C THR A 277 18.44 -13.59 0.90
N SER A 278 18.28 -13.08 2.12
CA SER A 278 17.40 -13.69 3.12
C SER A 278 15.94 -13.66 2.65
N ALA A 279 15.51 -12.59 2.00
CA ALA A 279 14.16 -12.50 1.44
C ALA A 279 13.89 -13.60 0.41
N LEU A 280 14.81 -13.82 -0.54
CA LEU A 280 14.65 -14.86 -1.58
C LEU A 280 14.62 -16.28 -1.00
N GLU A 281 15.35 -16.56 0.08
CA GLU A 281 15.28 -17.84 0.79
C GLU A 281 13.88 -18.07 1.40
N HIS A 282 13.28 -17.06 2.01
CA HIS A 282 11.93 -17.16 2.56
C HIS A 282 10.86 -17.25 1.46
N ILE A 283 11.02 -16.52 0.35
CA ILE A 283 10.15 -16.63 -0.83
C ILE A 283 10.23 -18.04 -1.42
N HIS A 284 11.43 -18.64 -1.44
CA HIS A 284 11.59 -20.03 -1.84
C HIS A 284 10.77 -20.96 -0.94
N GLY A 285 10.89 -20.82 0.38
CA GLY A 285 10.10 -21.61 1.33
C GLY A 285 8.59 -21.47 1.13
N LEU A 286 8.10 -20.26 0.81
CA LEU A 286 6.68 -19.97 0.58
C LEU A 286 6.15 -20.57 -0.73
N SER A 287 6.95 -20.57 -1.80
CA SER A 287 6.46 -20.87 -3.16
C SER A 287 6.95 -22.19 -3.74
N ALA A 288 8.01 -22.81 -3.21
CA ALA A 288 8.68 -23.95 -3.86
C ALA A 288 7.77 -25.17 -4.11
N ALA A 289 6.85 -25.45 -3.19
CA ALA A 289 5.99 -26.64 -3.28
C ALA A 289 4.83 -26.45 -4.28
N SER A 290 4.30 -25.24 -4.41
CA SER A 290 3.02 -24.98 -5.10
C SER A 290 3.18 -24.08 -6.32
N PHE A 291 4.16 -23.18 -6.33
CA PHE A 291 4.36 -22.19 -7.38
C PHE A 291 5.85 -21.86 -7.61
N PRO A 292 6.69 -22.86 -7.92
CA PRO A 292 8.15 -22.70 -8.01
C PRO A 292 8.61 -21.73 -9.10
N TRP A 293 7.78 -21.48 -10.13
CA TRP A 293 8.10 -20.55 -11.22
C TRP A 293 8.17 -19.09 -10.77
N PHE A 294 7.51 -18.72 -9.67
CA PHE A 294 7.56 -17.34 -9.20
C PHE A 294 8.97 -16.89 -8.85
N LEU A 295 9.65 -17.66 -8.01
CA LEU A 295 11.02 -17.34 -7.59
C LEU A 295 11.97 -17.29 -8.78
N ALA A 296 11.80 -18.23 -9.72
CA ALA A 296 12.56 -18.29 -10.95
C ALA A 296 12.43 -16.99 -11.76
N HIS A 297 11.19 -16.58 -12.05
CA HIS A 297 10.87 -15.35 -12.78
C HIS A 297 11.33 -14.09 -12.03
N LEU A 298 11.11 -14.01 -10.71
CA LEU A 298 11.52 -12.87 -9.89
C LEU A 298 13.04 -12.68 -9.91
N ALA A 299 13.80 -13.77 -9.76
CA ALA A 299 15.24 -13.70 -9.78
C ALA A 299 15.81 -13.38 -11.18
N ASP A 300 15.20 -13.82 -12.27
CA ASP A 300 15.57 -13.38 -13.62
C ASP A 300 15.40 -11.84 -13.78
N LEU A 301 14.28 -11.29 -13.29
CA LEU A 301 14.06 -9.84 -13.26
C LEU A 301 15.12 -9.11 -12.43
N LEU A 302 15.43 -9.60 -11.23
CA LEU A 302 16.46 -9.01 -10.34
C LEU A 302 17.86 -9.06 -10.95
N ILE A 303 18.23 -10.17 -11.60
CA ILE A 303 19.52 -10.31 -12.28
C ILE A 303 19.63 -9.32 -13.44
N ARG A 304 18.57 -9.21 -14.25
CA ARG A 304 18.56 -8.28 -15.40
C ARG A 304 18.55 -6.82 -14.99
N GLN A 305 17.98 -6.51 -13.82
CA GLN A 305 18.09 -5.18 -13.21
C GLN A 305 19.49 -4.91 -12.64
N GLY A 306 20.26 -5.96 -12.35
CA GLY A 306 21.59 -5.86 -11.74
C GLY A 306 21.59 -5.91 -10.21
N GLU A 307 20.45 -6.23 -9.59
CA GLU A 307 20.28 -6.30 -8.13
C GLU A 307 20.74 -7.65 -7.55
N LEU A 308 20.80 -8.68 -8.40
CA LEU A 308 21.25 -10.02 -8.02
C LEU A 308 22.37 -10.50 -8.95
N ALA A 309 23.45 -11.03 -8.38
CA ALA A 309 24.48 -11.68 -9.18
C ALA A 309 24.00 -13.06 -9.65
N PRO A 310 24.17 -13.41 -10.94
CA PRO A 310 23.83 -14.75 -11.41
C PRO A 310 24.76 -15.78 -10.74
N THR A 311 24.20 -16.66 -9.92
CA THR A 311 24.94 -17.78 -9.33
C THR A 311 24.63 -19.09 -10.07
N GLU A 312 25.60 -19.98 -10.14
CA GLU A 312 25.48 -21.29 -10.82
C GLU A 312 24.35 -22.15 -10.20
N THR A 313 24.19 -22.07 -8.88
CA THR A 313 23.13 -22.73 -8.11
C THR A 313 21.73 -22.22 -8.49
N PHE A 314 21.59 -20.92 -8.74
CA PHE A 314 20.33 -20.30 -9.18
C PHE A 314 19.93 -20.78 -10.58
N VAL A 315 20.87 -20.77 -11.54
CA VAL A 315 20.60 -21.23 -12.91
C VAL A 315 20.14 -22.69 -12.91
N LEU A 316 20.76 -23.54 -12.10
CA LEU A 316 20.35 -24.95 -11.97
C LEU A 316 18.96 -25.11 -11.33
N ALA A 317 18.59 -24.26 -10.35
CA ALA A 317 17.25 -24.28 -9.74
C ALA A 317 16.17 -23.73 -10.68
N PHE A 318 16.47 -22.66 -11.44
CA PHE A 318 15.60 -22.08 -12.47
C PHE A 318 15.33 -23.08 -13.60
N VAL A 319 16.37 -23.75 -14.10
CA VAL A 319 16.23 -24.78 -15.12
C VAL A 319 15.43 -25.97 -14.60
N ARG A 320 15.66 -26.42 -13.36
CA ARG A 320 14.88 -27.52 -12.77
C ARG A 320 13.39 -27.18 -12.59
N SER A 321 13.07 -25.96 -12.16
CA SER A 321 11.68 -25.52 -11.98
C SER A 321 10.95 -25.26 -13.31
N SER A 322 11.66 -24.84 -14.35
CA SER A 322 11.12 -24.64 -15.70
C SER A 322 10.91 -25.96 -16.47
N LEU A 323 11.48 -27.07 -16.01
CA LEU A 323 11.41 -28.39 -16.65
C LEU A 323 10.33 -29.30 -16.07
N VAL A 324 9.63 -28.90 -15.00
CA VAL A 324 8.50 -29.66 -14.47
C VAL A 324 7.20 -29.07 -15.04
N PRO A 325 6.51 -29.77 -15.96
CA PRO A 325 5.24 -29.33 -16.51
C PRO A 325 4.08 -29.37 -15.50
#